data_AF-A0A2N2MIS1-F1
#
_entry.id   AF-A0A2N2MIS1-F1
#
_cell.length_a   1.000
_cell.length_b   1.000
_cell.length_c   1.000
_cell.angle_alpha   90.00
_cell.angle_beta   90.00
_cell.angle_gamma   90.00
#
_symmetry.space_group_name_H-M   'P 1'
#
loop_
_entity.id
_entity.type
_entity.pdbx_description
1 polymer ?
#
loop_
_entity_poly.entity_id
_entity_poly.type
_entity_poly.pdbx_seq_one_letter_code
_entity_poly.pdbx_strand_id
1 'polypeptide(L)'
;MNEKLSRRDFLKLTGTALGGLAFSPYLPPVTEFEDSALVRVSTTAISVHSMPNDESRIVRQVYRDEILPVYEEVNSGSPGYNPIWYRVWGGFVHRARTPKVQVRYNAPVLSIRENGQLAEVTVPYTQAMLVRKAGWEPLYRLYYETVHWVVGIEQGPDGLPWYRLFDELLDITYNVPTSHMRLIPDEEITPLSPEVPWEEKRVEVSLATQVMTCYENDQMVFQTNIASGRFDSVIPANGIPTRTPAGKFNVSVKMPSKHMGDGNLAADIEAYELAGVPWTVFFTPQGHAFHGTYWHDNFGVPMSSGCINMRNHEAKWFFRWCLPSAGADEIHPGTLDKKGYGTPILITN
;
A
#
# COMPACT_ATOMS: atom_id res chain seq x y z
N MET A 1 -54.51 18.96 -2.47
CA MET A 1 -55.01 18.51 -3.78
C MET A 1 -54.19 17.31 -4.20
N ASN A 2 -54.78 16.11 -4.22
CA ASN A 2 -54.13 14.88 -4.66
C ASN A 2 -54.32 14.77 -6.18
N GLU A 3 -53.28 15.04 -6.97
CA GLU A 3 -53.31 14.73 -8.40
C GLU A 3 -53.20 13.21 -8.58
N LYS A 4 -54.29 12.58 -9.01
CA LYS A 4 -54.31 11.17 -9.39
C LYS A 4 -53.65 11.04 -10.76
N LEU A 5 -52.48 10.40 -10.80
CA LEU A 5 -51.82 9.99 -12.05
C LEU A 5 -52.81 9.25 -12.96
N SER A 6 -52.96 9.72 -14.20
CA SER A 6 -53.84 9.06 -15.16
C SER A 6 -53.21 7.76 -15.67
N ARG A 7 -54.02 6.80 -16.13
CA ARG A 7 -53.53 5.55 -16.74
C ARG A 7 -52.57 5.78 -17.91
N ARG A 8 -52.72 6.90 -18.61
CA ARG A 8 -51.86 7.30 -19.73
C ARG A 8 -50.50 7.79 -19.23
N ASP A 9 -50.46 8.47 -18.10
CA ASP A 9 -49.21 8.96 -17.50
C ASP A 9 -48.44 7.81 -16.86
N PHE A 10 -49.15 6.84 -16.25
CA PHE A 10 -48.55 5.59 -15.79
C PHE A 10 -47.85 4.85 -16.93
N LEU A 11 -48.55 4.60 -18.05
CA LEU A 11 -47.98 3.90 -19.21
C LEU A 11 -46.79 4.64 -19.84
N LYS A 12 -46.82 5.97 -19.87
CA LYS A 12 -45.66 6.78 -20.30
C LYS A 12 -44.49 6.59 -19.33
N LEU A 13 -44.73 6.67 -18.03
CA LEU A 13 -43.69 6.49 -17.01
C LEU A 13 -43.07 5.09 -17.09
N THR A 14 -43.89 4.05 -17.30
CA THR A 14 -43.42 2.66 -17.45
C THR A 14 -42.65 2.49 -18.75
N GLY A 15 -43.11 3.10 -19.85
CA GLY A 15 -42.41 3.07 -21.14
C GLY A 15 -41.04 3.76 -21.10
N THR A 16 -40.93 4.90 -20.42
CA THR A 16 -39.65 5.61 -20.27
C THR A 16 -38.69 4.86 -19.33
N ALA A 17 -39.20 4.23 -18.27
CA ALA A 17 -38.39 3.41 -17.36
C ALA A 17 -37.85 2.14 -18.05
N LEU A 18 -38.66 1.48 -18.87
CA LEU A 18 -38.25 0.30 -19.64
C LEU A 18 -37.30 0.66 -20.79
N GLY A 19 -37.51 1.81 -21.44
CA GLY A 19 -36.59 2.32 -22.47
C GLY A 19 -35.20 2.67 -21.91
N GLY A 20 -35.14 3.26 -20.72
CA GLY A 20 -33.86 3.57 -20.04
C GLY A 20 -33.05 2.32 -19.67
N LEU A 21 -33.72 1.21 -19.33
CA LEU A 21 -33.07 -0.08 -19.07
C LEU A 21 -32.59 -0.78 -20.34
N ALA A 22 -33.27 -0.60 -21.47
CA ALA A 22 -32.90 -1.20 -22.75
C ALA A 22 -31.69 -0.55 -23.43
N PHE A 23 -31.36 0.69 -23.06
CA PHE A 23 -30.20 1.44 -23.56
C PHE A 23 -29.11 1.67 -22.51
N SER A 24 -29.23 1.06 -21.33
CA SER A 24 -28.10 1.00 -20.41
C SER A 24 -27.06 0.06 -21.04
N PRO A 25 -25.80 0.48 -21.22
CA PRO A 25 -24.77 -0.44 -21.68
C PRO A 25 -24.77 -1.63 -20.74
N TYR A 26 -24.91 -2.84 -21.29
CA TYR A 26 -24.73 -4.07 -20.56
C TYR A 26 -23.27 -4.12 -20.11
N LEU A 27 -22.97 -3.47 -18.99
CA LEU A 27 -21.81 -3.80 -18.19
C LEU A 27 -22.16 -5.18 -17.63
N PRO A 28 -21.40 -6.23 -17.96
CA PRO A 28 -21.59 -7.50 -17.29
C PRO A 28 -21.60 -7.22 -15.79
N PRO A 29 -22.51 -7.82 -15.01
CA PRO A 29 -22.36 -7.78 -13.57
C PRO A 29 -20.92 -8.20 -13.30
N VAL A 30 -20.19 -7.41 -12.52
CA VAL A 30 -18.93 -7.86 -11.93
C VAL A 30 -19.34 -9.01 -11.03
N THR A 31 -19.47 -10.18 -11.65
CA THR A 31 -19.67 -11.43 -10.99
C THR A 31 -18.51 -11.54 -10.02
N GLU A 32 -18.82 -11.76 -8.75
CA GLU A 32 -17.96 -12.39 -7.76
C GLU A 32 -17.38 -13.67 -8.39
N PHE A 33 -16.39 -13.52 -9.26
CA PHE A 33 -15.44 -14.59 -9.49
C PHE A 33 -14.76 -14.73 -8.15
N GLU A 34 -14.84 -15.95 -7.60
CA GLU A 34 -14.12 -16.37 -6.39
C GLU A 34 -12.83 -15.59 -6.25
N ASP A 35 -12.59 -14.99 -5.07
CA ASP A 35 -11.35 -14.30 -4.69
C ASP A 35 -10.15 -15.24 -4.93
N SER A 36 -9.74 -15.40 -6.18
CA SER A 36 -8.57 -16.18 -6.52
C SER A 36 -7.42 -15.42 -5.91
N ALA A 37 -6.74 -16.01 -4.94
CA ALA A 37 -5.62 -15.36 -4.31
C ALA A 37 -4.57 -15.06 -5.41
N LEU A 38 -4.30 -13.78 -5.65
CA LEU A 38 -3.31 -13.36 -6.63
C LEU A 38 -2.06 -12.88 -5.91
N VAL A 39 -0.90 -13.14 -6.50
CA VAL A 39 0.38 -12.59 -6.03
C VAL A 39 1.13 -11.97 -7.19
N ARG A 40 1.90 -10.91 -6.92
CA ARG A 40 2.75 -10.23 -7.89
C ARG A 40 4.21 -10.58 -7.66
N VAL A 41 4.95 -10.91 -8.71
CA VAL A 41 6.41 -11.02 -8.61
C VAL A 41 7.03 -9.63 -8.40
N SER A 42 7.65 -9.41 -7.24
CA SER A 42 8.11 -8.08 -6.80
C SER A 42 9.60 -7.80 -6.99
N THR A 43 10.31 -8.71 -7.64
CA THR A 43 11.73 -8.59 -7.97
C THR A 43 11.94 -8.95 -9.44
N THR A 44 13.15 -8.79 -9.96
CA THR A 44 13.45 -8.96 -11.40
C THR A 44 13.03 -10.35 -11.92
N ALA A 45 13.33 -11.41 -11.16
CA ALA A 45 12.84 -12.76 -11.44
C ALA A 45 12.82 -13.62 -10.17
N ILE A 46 11.95 -14.64 -10.15
CA ILE A 46 11.98 -15.74 -9.17
C ILE A 46 11.79 -17.09 -9.87
N SER A 47 12.28 -18.14 -9.22
CA SER A 47 12.17 -19.51 -9.72
C SER A 47 10.86 -20.15 -9.28
N VAL A 48 10.20 -20.85 -10.19
CA VAL A 48 9.10 -21.77 -9.90
C VAL A 48 9.69 -23.15 -9.68
N HIS A 49 9.55 -23.67 -8.47
CA HIS A 49 10.10 -24.93 -8.00
C HIS A 49 9.12 -26.08 -8.18
N SER A 50 9.63 -27.29 -8.42
CA SER A 50 8.79 -28.49 -8.58
C SER A 50 8.15 -28.95 -7.27
N MET A 51 8.77 -28.64 -6.13
CA MET A 51 8.27 -28.86 -4.77
C MET A 51 8.37 -27.56 -3.97
N PRO A 52 7.66 -27.38 -2.84
CA PRO A 52 7.77 -26.19 -1.98
C PRO A 52 9.06 -26.20 -1.16
N ASN A 53 10.20 -26.20 -1.86
CA ASN A 53 11.55 -26.23 -1.33
C ASN A 53 12.51 -25.63 -2.38
N ASP A 54 13.39 -24.73 -1.93
CA ASP A 54 14.37 -24.00 -2.75
C ASP A 54 15.40 -24.94 -3.41
N GLU A 55 15.65 -26.12 -2.83
CA GLU A 55 16.58 -27.11 -3.40
C GLU A 55 15.96 -27.98 -4.51
N SER A 56 14.64 -27.90 -4.68
CA SER A 56 13.96 -28.73 -5.68
C SER A 56 14.19 -28.20 -7.10
N ARG A 57 14.05 -29.09 -8.09
CA ARG A 57 14.23 -28.75 -9.50
C ARG A 57 13.38 -27.54 -9.88
N ILE A 58 14.02 -26.54 -10.48
CA ILE A 58 13.37 -25.38 -11.08
C ILE A 58 12.64 -25.81 -12.35
N VAL A 59 11.35 -25.50 -12.44
CA VAL A 59 10.48 -25.82 -13.57
C VAL A 59 10.47 -24.68 -14.59
N ARG A 60 10.43 -23.43 -14.13
CA ARG A 60 10.46 -22.23 -14.97
C ARG A 60 10.87 -21.00 -14.16
N GLN A 61 11.14 -19.90 -14.85
CA GLN A 61 11.27 -18.57 -14.25
C GLN A 61 9.97 -17.78 -14.45
N VAL A 62 9.72 -16.85 -13.53
CA VAL A 62 8.73 -15.78 -13.64
C VAL A 62 9.41 -14.45 -13.34
N TYR A 63 8.94 -13.38 -13.94
CA TYR A 63 9.58 -12.08 -13.98
C TYR A 63 8.75 -11.01 -13.27
N ARG A 64 9.38 -9.85 -13.03
CA ARG A 64 8.75 -8.69 -12.39
C ARG A 64 7.38 -8.38 -12.97
N ASP A 65 6.44 -8.08 -12.08
CA ASP A 65 5.04 -7.74 -12.37
C ASP A 65 4.18 -8.85 -12.96
N GLU A 66 4.72 -10.06 -13.17
CA GLU A 66 3.85 -11.21 -13.45
C GLU A 66 2.90 -11.46 -12.27
N ILE A 67 1.62 -11.61 -12.60
CA ILE A 67 0.55 -11.93 -11.65
C ILE A 67 0.29 -13.43 -11.69
N LEU A 68 0.49 -14.08 -10.56
CA LEU A 68 0.36 -15.52 -10.43
C LEU A 68 -0.91 -15.84 -9.63
N PRO A 69 -1.84 -16.64 -10.18
CA PRO A 69 -2.90 -17.26 -9.41
C PRO A 69 -2.29 -18.25 -8.41
N VAL A 70 -2.70 -18.12 -7.15
CA VAL A 70 -2.36 -19.03 -6.06
C VAL A 70 -3.49 -20.04 -5.91
N TYR A 71 -3.17 -21.30 -6.11
CA TYR A 71 -4.12 -22.41 -5.96
C TYR A 71 -4.17 -22.95 -4.53
N GLU A 72 -3.08 -22.79 -3.77
CA GLU A 72 -2.94 -23.29 -2.41
C GLU A 72 -1.77 -22.59 -1.71
N GLU A 73 -1.91 -22.35 -0.40
CA GLU A 73 -0.79 -22.00 0.48
C GLU A 73 -0.26 -23.25 1.19
N VAL A 74 1.03 -23.54 1.02
CA VAL A 74 1.69 -24.70 1.60
C VAL A 74 2.72 -24.23 2.63
N ASN A 75 2.58 -24.71 3.86
CA ASN A 75 3.63 -24.58 4.86
C ASN A 75 4.60 -25.76 4.73
N SER A 76 5.79 -25.51 4.19
CA SER A 76 6.81 -26.55 4.01
C SER A 76 7.67 -26.80 5.25
N GLY A 77 7.50 -25.99 6.29
CA GLY A 77 8.37 -25.97 7.48
C GLY A 77 9.75 -25.32 7.27
N SER A 78 10.07 -24.85 6.06
CA SER A 78 11.36 -24.22 5.75
C SER A 78 11.23 -23.10 4.69
N PRO A 79 11.94 -21.96 4.86
CA PRO A 79 12.79 -21.58 5.98
C PRO A 79 11.97 -21.31 7.26
N GLY A 80 12.53 -21.60 8.44
CA GLY A 80 11.77 -21.63 9.70
C GLY A 80 11.02 -20.34 10.06
N TYR A 81 11.51 -19.18 9.63
CA TYR A 81 10.88 -17.88 9.90
C TYR A 81 9.80 -17.48 8.88
N ASN A 82 9.82 -18.09 7.68
CA ASN A 82 8.85 -17.82 6.63
C ASN A 82 8.64 -19.09 5.78
N PRO A 83 7.95 -20.12 6.28
CA PRO A 83 7.92 -21.43 5.62
C PRO A 83 6.83 -21.55 4.55
N ILE A 84 6.26 -20.43 4.08
CA ILE A 84 5.06 -20.43 3.25
C ILE A 84 5.41 -20.34 1.77
N TRP A 85 4.85 -21.27 1.03
CA TRP A 85 4.97 -21.42 -0.42
C TRP A 85 3.59 -21.35 -1.06
N TYR A 86 3.51 -20.76 -2.24
CA TYR A 86 2.29 -20.74 -3.04
C TYR A 86 2.36 -21.78 -4.14
N ARG A 87 1.35 -22.65 -4.21
CA ARG A 87 1.11 -23.51 -5.38
C ARG A 87 0.65 -22.61 -6.53
N VAL A 88 1.43 -22.57 -7.60
CA VAL A 88 1.13 -21.80 -8.81
C VAL A 88 1.18 -22.71 -10.02
N TRP A 89 0.84 -22.18 -11.19
CA TRP A 89 0.87 -22.98 -12.41
C TRP A 89 2.30 -23.50 -12.68
N GLY A 90 2.40 -24.83 -12.76
CA GLY A 90 3.63 -25.56 -13.03
C GLY A 90 4.50 -25.88 -11.80
N GLY A 91 4.20 -25.39 -10.60
CA GLY A 91 5.09 -25.58 -9.45
C GLY A 91 4.72 -24.80 -8.20
N PHE A 92 5.73 -24.37 -7.47
CA PHE A 92 5.63 -23.64 -6.21
C PHE A 92 6.57 -22.44 -6.22
N VAL A 93 6.14 -21.33 -5.62
CA VAL A 93 6.99 -20.15 -5.41
C VAL A 93 6.98 -19.76 -3.94
N HIS A 94 8.11 -19.33 -3.41
CA HIS A 94 8.20 -18.87 -2.03
C HIS A 94 7.50 -17.50 -1.87
N ARG A 95 6.81 -17.28 -0.73
CA ARG A 95 6.00 -16.05 -0.58
C ARG A 95 6.80 -14.74 -0.48
N ALA A 96 8.06 -14.83 -0.06
CA ALA A 96 8.90 -13.66 0.25
C ALA A 96 8.93 -12.57 -0.83
N ARG A 97 8.91 -12.94 -2.11
CA ARG A 97 8.96 -11.99 -3.26
C ARG A 97 7.66 -12.00 -4.07
N THR A 98 6.58 -12.45 -3.46
CA THR A 98 5.26 -12.58 -4.08
C THR A 98 4.18 -11.97 -3.18
N PRO A 99 4.23 -10.65 -2.91
CA PRO A 99 3.17 -9.97 -2.17
C PRO A 99 1.81 -10.22 -2.82
N LYS A 100 0.79 -10.42 -1.97
CA LYS A 100 -0.60 -10.59 -2.41
C LYS A 100 -1.13 -9.31 -3.03
N VAL A 101 -1.99 -9.47 -4.04
CA VAL A 101 -2.62 -8.38 -4.77
C VAL A 101 -4.08 -8.74 -5.08
N GLN A 102 -4.87 -7.73 -5.42
CA GLN A 102 -6.25 -7.91 -5.91
C GLN A 102 -6.46 -7.09 -7.18
N VAL A 103 -7.48 -7.46 -7.95
CA VAL A 103 -7.98 -6.68 -9.08
C VAL A 103 -9.35 -6.15 -8.70
N ARG A 104 -9.39 -4.89 -8.25
CA ARG A 104 -10.64 -4.20 -7.93
C ARG A 104 -10.70 -2.88 -8.67
N TYR A 105 -11.63 -2.77 -9.61
CA TYR A 105 -11.96 -1.51 -10.25
C TYR A 105 -12.99 -0.75 -9.42
N ASN A 106 -12.88 0.59 -9.39
CA ASN A 106 -13.75 1.46 -8.60
C ASN A 106 -14.55 2.38 -9.52
N ALA A 107 -15.74 2.77 -9.05
CA ALA A 107 -16.49 3.85 -9.68
C ALA A 107 -15.76 5.19 -9.45
N PRO A 108 -15.58 6.03 -10.48
CA PRO A 108 -14.93 7.32 -10.31
C PRO A 108 -15.68 8.23 -9.35
N VAL A 109 -15.00 8.69 -8.30
CA VAL A 109 -15.50 9.79 -7.46
C VAL A 109 -15.02 11.10 -8.08
N LEU A 110 -15.97 11.92 -8.55
CA LEU A 110 -15.68 13.13 -9.32
C LEU A 110 -15.53 14.41 -8.47
N SER A 111 -15.82 14.32 -7.18
CA SER A 111 -15.67 15.41 -6.23
C SER A 111 -14.46 15.14 -5.32
N ILE A 112 -13.39 15.91 -5.50
CA ILE A 112 -12.21 15.88 -4.63
C ILE A 112 -12.25 17.09 -3.70
N ARG A 113 -11.85 16.90 -2.45
CA ARG A 113 -11.77 17.98 -1.47
C ARG A 113 -10.71 19.00 -1.88
N GLU A 114 -10.93 20.27 -1.55
CA GLU A 114 -9.99 21.35 -1.88
C GLU A 114 -8.59 21.11 -1.29
N ASN A 115 -8.53 20.55 -0.09
CA ASN A 115 -7.28 20.18 0.58
C ASN A 115 -6.75 18.79 0.16
N GLY A 116 -7.21 18.24 -0.96
CA GLY A 116 -6.85 16.90 -1.40
C GLY A 116 -7.42 15.77 -0.54
N GLN A 117 -7.25 14.54 -1.01
CA GLN A 117 -7.78 13.35 -0.34
C GLN A 117 -6.84 12.15 -0.57
N LEU A 118 -6.64 11.32 0.44
CA LEU A 118 -5.85 10.10 0.28
C LEU A 118 -6.61 9.07 -0.55
N ALA A 119 -5.87 8.34 -1.39
CA ALA A 119 -6.37 7.21 -2.14
C ALA A 119 -5.34 6.09 -2.18
N GLU A 120 -5.82 4.86 -2.33
CA GLU A 120 -4.97 3.68 -2.49
C GLU A 120 -5.18 3.02 -3.85
N VAL A 121 -4.13 2.42 -4.38
CA VAL A 121 -4.21 1.57 -5.58
C VAL A 121 -4.86 0.24 -5.22
N THR A 122 -5.85 -0.18 -5.99
CA THR A 122 -6.65 -1.40 -5.71
C THR A 122 -6.58 -2.45 -6.83
N VAL A 123 -5.66 -2.25 -7.77
CA VAL A 123 -5.26 -3.20 -8.82
C VAL A 123 -3.80 -3.61 -8.60
N PRO A 124 -3.30 -4.71 -9.19
CA PRO A 124 -1.94 -5.18 -8.91
C PRO A 124 -0.85 -4.12 -9.16
N TYR A 125 -1.03 -3.35 -10.23
CA TYR A 125 -0.27 -2.16 -10.54
C TYR A 125 -1.04 -1.26 -11.52
N THR A 126 -0.67 0.02 -11.56
CA THR A 126 -1.17 1.00 -12.53
C THR A 126 -0.01 1.82 -13.08
N GLN A 127 -0.09 2.18 -14.36
CA GLN A 127 0.87 3.08 -14.98
C GLN A 127 0.49 4.53 -14.65
N ALA A 128 1.36 5.24 -13.94
CA ALA A 128 1.25 6.68 -13.79
C ALA A 128 1.75 7.37 -15.06
N MET A 129 1.14 8.51 -15.36
CA MET A 129 1.46 9.32 -16.53
C MET A 129 1.69 10.77 -16.12
N LEU A 130 2.75 11.38 -16.64
CA LEU A 130 3.03 12.79 -16.49
C LEU A 130 2.48 13.56 -17.69
N VAL A 131 1.87 14.72 -17.44
CA VAL A 131 1.42 15.63 -18.50
C VAL A 131 2.50 16.67 -18.76
N ARG A 132 3.01 16.69 -19.99
CA ARG A 132 3.93 17.72 -20.51
C ARG A 132 3.28 18.48 -21.67
N LYS A 133 3.95 19.55 -22.12
CA LYS A 133 3.54 20.33 -23.31
C LYS A 133 3.35 19.46 -24.56
N ALA A 134 4.13 18.39 -24.70
CA ALA A 134 4.09 17.47 -25.85
C ALA A 134 3.03 16.37 -25.72
N GLY A 135 2.34 16.24 -24.57
CA GLY A 135 1.34 15.21 -24.31
C GLY A 135 1.63 14.41 -23.05
N TRP A 136 1.10 13.19 -23.02
CA TRP A 136 1.18 12.27 -21.89
C TRP A 136 2.40 11.35 -22.04
N GLU A 137 3.25 11.30 -21.02
CA GLU A 137 4.39 10.39 -20.97
C GLU A 137 4.30 9.44 -19.77
N PRO A 138 4.73 8.17 -19.89
CA PRO A 138 4.83 7.28 -18.75
C PRO A 138 5.77 7.82 -17.67
N LEU A 139 5.36 7.68 -16.42
CA LEU A 139 6.18 7.92 -15.23
C LEU A 139 6.26 6.63 -14.40
N TYR A 140 5.95 6.69 -13.11
CA TYR A 140 6.09 5.57 -12.18
C TYR A 140 5.11 4.44 -12.49
N ARG A 141 5.51 3.22 -12.14
CA ARG A 141 4.55 2.16 -11.88
C ARG A 141 4.14 2.22 -10.42
N LEU A 142 2.86 2.43 -10.16
CA LEU A 142 2.31 2.38 -8.81
C LEU A 142 1.75 0.99 -8.56
N TYR A 143 1.88 0.50 -7.33
CA TYR A 143 1.55 -0.87 -6.98
C TYR A 143 0.37 -0.94 -6.02
N TYR A 144 -0.26 -2.11 -5.99
CA TYR A 144 -1.34 -2.44 -5.06
C TYR A 144 -1.04 -1.96 -3.63
N GLU A 145 -2.02 -1.28 -3.02
CA GLU A 145 -1.97 -0.68 -1.68
C GLU A 145 -0.91 0.40 -1.45
N THR A 146 -0.28 0.93 -2.50
CA THR A 146 0.39 2.24 -2.38
C THR A 146 -0.64 3.34 -2.14
N VAL A 147 -0.30 4.30 -1.28
CA VAL A 147 -1.18 5.39 -0.85
C VAL A 147 -0.66 6.70 -1.45
N HIS A 148 -1.57 7.53 -1.96
CA HIS A 148 -1.25 8.76 -2.69
C HIS A 148 -2.22 9.88 -2.35
N TRP A 149 -1.75 11.13 -2.46
CA TRP A 149 -2.60 12.32 -2.34
C TRP A 149 -3.25 12.64 -3.68
N VAL A 150 -4.58 12.49 -3.77
CA VAL A 150 -5.39 12.99 -4.89
C VAL A 150 -5.65 14.48 -4.67
N VAL A 151 -5.18 15.31 -5.60
CA VAL A 151 -5.30 16.78 -5.53
C VAL A 151 -6.18 17.34 -6.66
N GLY A 152 -6.68 16.49 -7.55
CA GLY A 152 -7.58 16.91 -8.60
C GLY A 152 -7.98 15.78 -9.53
N ILE A 153 -8.76 16.15 -10.55
CA ILE A 153 -9.20 15.27 -11.62
C ILE A 153 -8.96 15.97 -12.94
N GLU A 154 -8.51 15.21 -13.93
CA GLU A 154 -8.41 15.67 -15.31
C GLU A 154 -8.85 14.59 -16.29
N GLN A 155 -9.08 14.97 -17.53
CA GLN A 155 -9.40 14.02 -18.59
C GLN A 155 -8.11 13.38 -19.09
N GLY A 156 -8.04 12.05 -19.02
CA GLY A 156 -6.90 11.27 -19.49
C GLY A 156 -6.82 11.14 -21.01
N PRO A 157 -5.75 10.48 -21.51
CA PRO A 157 -5.53 10.27 -22.94
C PRO A 157 -6.57 9.35 -23.60
N ASP A 158 -7.33 8.59 -22.78
CA ASP A 158 -8.44 7.73 -23.18
C ASP A 158 -9.81 8.44 -23.15
N GLY A 159 -9.84 9.73 -22.79
CA GLY A 159 -11.06 10.51 -22.64
C GLY A 159 -11.82 10.26 -21.33
N LEU A 160 -11.33 9.36 -20.48
CA LEU A 160 -11.92 9.02 -19.17
C LEU A 160 -11.34 9.91 -18.05
N PRO A 161 -11.98 9.99 -16.88
CA PRO A 161 -11.43 10.75 -15.75
C PRO A 161 -10.21 10.03 -15.13
N TRP A 162 -9.16 10.81 -14.89
CA TRP A 162 -7.92 10.41 -14.23
C TRP A 162 -7.71 11.25 -12.98
N TYR A 163 -7.24 10.63 -11.90
CA TYR A 163 -6.84 11.35 -10.69
C TYR A 163 -5.47 11.97 -10.87
N ARG A 164 -5.36 13.24 -10.52
CA ARG A 164 -4.09 13.95 -10.37
C ARG A 164 -3.56 13.71 -8.97
N LEU A 165 -2.44 13.02 -8.89
CA LEU A 165 -1.73 12.66 -7.67
C LEU A 165 -0.59 13.62 -7.41
N PHE A 166 -0.29 13.90 -6.14
CA PHE A 166 0.82 14.74 -5.70
C PHE A 166 1.97 13.91 -5.15
N ASP A 167 3.17 14.15 -5.68
CA ASP A 167 4.43 13.60 -5.18
C ASP A 167 5.12 14.63 -4.30
N GLU A 168 5.25 14.32 -3.01
CA GLU A 168 5.84 15.25 -2.06
C GLU A 168 7.35 15.43 -2.22
N LEU A 169 8.08 14.42 -2.70
CA LEU A 169 9.54 14.45 -2.68
C LEU A 169 10.06 15.33 -3.81
N LEU A 170 9.37 15.26 -4.95
CA LEU A 170 9.73 15.97 -6.16
C LEU A 170 8.89 17.22 -6.41
N ASP A 171 7.89 17.47 -5.55
CA ASP A 171 6.93 18.58 -5.67
C ASP A 171 6.29 18.64 -7.07
N ILE A 172 5.84 17.48 -7.54
CA ILE A 172 5.23 17.32 -8.88
C ILE A 172 3.84 16.71 -8.77
N THR A 173 3.11 16.78 -9.87
CA THR A 173 1.88 16.00 -10.03
C THR A 173 1.97 15.06 -11.21
N TYR A 174 1.34 13.90 -11.08
CA TYR A 174 1.18 12.91 -12.14
C TYR A 174 -0.20 12.29 -12.05
N ASN A 175 -0.58 11.46 -13.01
CA ASN A 175 -1.95 11.03 -13.17
C ASN A 175 -2.10 9.53 -13.29
N VAL A 176 -3.22 9.01 -12.78
CA VAL A 176 -3.63 7.60 -12.91
C VAL A 176 -5.12 7.48 -13.23
N PRO A 177 -5.56 6.39 -13.87
CA PRO A 177 -6.99 6.13 -14.07
C PRO A 177 -7.75 6.11 -12.74
N THR A 178 -8.87 6.83 -12.67
CA THR A 178 -9.71 6.85 -11.45
C THR A 178 -10.22 5.47 -11.07
N SER A 179 -10.48 4.60 -12.05
CA SER A 179 -10.96 3.24 -11.83
C SER A 179 -9.99 2.35 -11.06
N HIS A 180 -8.69 2.67 -11.04
CA HIS A 180 -7.67 1.88 -10.35
C HIS A 180 -7.51 2.26 -8.87
N MET A 181 -8.12 3.37 -8.46
CA MET A 181 -7.92 3.99 -7.16
C MET A 181 -9.19 3.95 -6.32
N ARG A 182 -9.03 3.73 -5.02
CA ARG A 182 -10.10 3.90 -4.04
C ARG A 182 -9.74 5.07 -3.12
N LEU A 183 -10.60 6.08 -3.06
CA LEU A 183 -10.45 7.14 -2.05
C LEU A 183 -10.58 6.54 -0.65
N ILE A 184 -9.67 6.89 0.23
CA ILE A 184 -9.68 6.45 1.63
C ILE A 184 -10.62 7.40 2.41
N PRO A 185 -11.68 6.89 3.03
CA PRO A 185 -12.56 7.66 3.91
C PRO A 185 -11.82 8.13 5.17
N ASP A 186 -12.26 9.23 5.76
CA ASP A 186 -11.63 9.81 6.96
C ASP A 186 -11.74 8.89 8.18
N GLU A 187 -12.81 8.11 8.24
CA GLU A 187 -13.08 7.13 9.28
C GLU A 187 -11.98 6.04 9.30
N GLU A 188 -11.43 5.72 8.13
CA GLU A 188 -10.35 4.74 8.02
C GLU A 188 -8.98 5.27 8.47
N ILE A 189 -8.82 6.59 8.64
CA ILE A 189 -7.60 7.23 9.16
C ILE A 189 -7.80 7.88 10.53
N THR A 190 -8.99 7.72 11.12
CA THR A 190 -9.29 8.22 12.47
C THR A 190 -8.35 7.58 13.51
N PRO A 191 -7.73 8.36 14.42
CA PRO A 191 -6.81 7.84 15.44
C PRO A 191 -7.43 6.74 16.30
N LEU A 192 -6.60 5.79 16.73
CA LEU A 192 -6.99 4.68 17.61
C LEU A 192 -6.56 4.95 19.05
N SER A 193 -7.52 4.79 19.98
CA SER A 193 -7.37 5.11 21.41
C SER A 193 -6.75 6.51 21.64
N PRO A 194 -7.32 7.59 21.06
CA PRO A 194 -6.80 8.95 21.21
C PRO A 194 -6.83 9.46 22.66
N GLU A 195 -7.64 8.85 23.52
CA GLU A 195 -7.79 9.18 24.93
C GLU A 195 -6.67 8.62 25.83
N VAL A 196 -5.91 7.63 25.35
CA VAL A 196 -4.82 7.01 26.12
C VAL A 196 -3.60 7.94 26.09
N PRO A 197 -3.09 8.39 27.26
CA PRO A 197 -1.92 9.27 27.33
C PRO A 197 -0.67 8.65 26.70
N TRP A 198 0.27 9.49 26.25
CA TRP A 198 1.49 9.01 25.59
C TRP A 198 2.39 8.19 26.52
N GLU A 199 2.34 8.47 27.82
CA GLU A 199 3.06 7.76 28.88
C GLU A 199 2.60 6.31 29.03
N GLU A 200 1.33 6.05 28.72
CA GLU A 200 0.69 4.74 28.82
C GLU A 200 0.79 3.94 27.52
N LYS A 201 1.33 4.54 26.44
CA LYS A 201 1.60 3.86 25.18
C LYS A 201 3.09 3.57 25.04
N ARG A 202 3.45 2.35 24.64
CA ARG A 202 4.83 2.03 24.25
C ARG A 202 4.90 0.96 23.16
N VAL A 203 5.97 1.01 22.40
CA VAL A 203 6.32 0.04 21.36
C VAL A 203 7.60 -0.67 21.75
N GLU A 204 7.59 -2.00 21.64
CA GLU A 204 8.75 -2.83 21.83
C GLU A 204 9.04 -3.60 20.55
N VAL A 205 10.29 -3.55 20.08
CA VAL A 205 10.75 -4.26 18.90
C VAL A 205 11.94 -5.12 19.28
N SER A 206 11.85 -6.42 19.02
CA SER A 206 13.00 -7.33 19.08
C SER A 206 13.51 -7.60 17.67
N LEU A 207 14.75 -7.19 17.40
CA LEU A 207 15.43 -7.46 16.13
C LEU A 207 15.84 -8.93 16.02
N ALA A 208 16.18 -9.61 17.12
CA ALA A 208 16.45 -11.06 17.13
C ALA A 208 15.24 -11.87 16.70
N THR A 209 14.05 -11.58 17.24
CA THR A 209 12.84 -12.35 16.93
C THR A 209 12.03 -11.76 15.78
N GLN A 210 12.39 -10.58 15.29
CA GLN A 210 11.65 -9.83 14.26
C GLN A 210 10.18 -9.61 14.64
N VAL A 211 9.93 -9.29 15.92
CA VAL A 211 8.59 -9.04 16.45
C VAL A 211 8.48 -7.62 16.97
N MET A 212 7.36 -6.97 16.66
CA MET A 212 6.94 -5.70 17.23
C MET A 212 5.70 -5.93 18.09
N THR A 213 5.67 -5.35 19.29
CA THR A 213 4.55 -5.40 20.22
C THR A 213 4.20 -3.99 20.70
N CYS A 214 2.92 -3.65 20.68
CA CYS A 214 2.40 -2.38 21.19
C CYS A 214 1.58 -2.60 22.45
N TYR A 215 1.70 -1.66 23.39
CA TYR A 215 1.05 -1.75 24.69
C TYR A 215 0.29 -0.46 25.05
N GLU A 216 -0.83 -0.63 25.74
CA GLU A 216 -1.60 0.40 26.43
C GLU A 216 -1.76 0.02 27.90
N ASN A 217 -1.36 0.87 28.85
CA ASN A 217 -1.43 0.58 30.29
C ASN A 217 -0.82 -0.78 30.65
N ASP A 218 0.35 -1.08 30.08
CA ASP A 218 1.06 -2.37 30.14
C ASP A 218 0.31 -3.60 29.60
N GLN A 219 -0.86 -3.44 29.01
CA GLN A 219 -1.57 -4.50 28.30
C GLN A 219 -1.16 -4.52 26.82
N MET A 220 -0.82 -5.70 26.31
CA MET A 220 -0.52 -5.89 24.90
C MET A 220 -1.81 -5.69 24.07
N VAL A 221 -1.79 -4.73 23.16
CA VAL A 221 -2.94 -4.42 22.27
C VAL A 221 -2.70 -4.85 20.83
N PHE A 222 -1.44 -5.02 20.44
CA PHE A 222 -1.08 -5.45 19.08
C PHE A 222 0.29 -6.12 19.07
N GLN A 223 0.43 -7.16 18.25
CA GLN A 223 1.71 -7.83 18.02
C GLN A 223 1.77 -8.30 16.56
N THR A 224 2.92 -8.12 15.92
CA THR A 224 3.16 -8.66 14.57
C THR A 224 4.63 -8.96 14.31
N ASN A 225 4.86 -9.80 13.30
CA ASN A 225 6.18 -9.99 12.70
C ASN A 225 6.52 -8.84 11.76
N ILE A 226 7.76 -8.38 11.82
CA ILE A 226 8.32 -7.31 11.00
C ILE A 226 9.42 -7.83 10.07
N ALA A 227 9.92 -6.98 9.17
CA ALA A 227 11.20 -7.18 8.51
C ALA A 227 12.08 -5.94 8.69
N SER A 228 13.05 -6.02 9.60
CA SER A 228 13.97 -4.93 9.88
C SER A 228 15.07 -4.80 8.83
N GLY A 229 15.96 -3.84 9.06
CA GLY A 229 17.17 -3.63 8.29
C GLY A 229 18.10 -4.83 8.29
N ARG A 230 18.65 -5.16 7.12
CA ARG A 230 19.62 -6.25 6.95
C ARG A 230 20.89 -5.96 7.74
N PHE A 231 21.54 -7.02 8.20
CA PHE A 231 22.92 -6.94 8.67
C PHE A 231 23.85 -6.97 7.46
N ASP A 232 24.14 -5.80 6.88
CA ASP A 232 25.18 -5.66 5.87
C ASP A 232 26.42 -4.99 6.46
N SER A 233 27.59 -5.48 6.04
CA SER A 233 28.90 -4.90 6.40
C SER A 233 29.24 -3.71 5.49
N VAL A 234 28.60 -3.65 4.32
CA VAL A 234 28.81 -2.62 3.31
C VAL A 234 27.85 -1.46 3.60
N ILE A 235 28.41 -0.29 3.88
CA ILE A 235 27.63 0.95 3.97
C ILE A 235 27.27 1.36 2.54
N PRO A 236 25.97 1.53 2.20
CA PRO A 236 25.55 2.01 0.89
C PRO A 236 26.13 3.39 0.57
N ALA A 237 26.10 3.77 -0.71
CA ALA A 237 26.66 5.04 -1.19
C ALA A 237 26.07 6.29 -0.50
N ASN A 238 24.85 6.19 0.04
CA ASN A 238 24.21 7.25 0.82
C ASN A 238 24.77 7.40 2.25
N GLY A 239 25.68 6.53 2.69
CA GLY A 239 26.32 6.57 4.00
C GLY A 239 25.46 6.05 5.16
N ILE A 240 24.24 5.56 4.91
CA ILE A 240 23.30 5.13 5.95
C ILE A 240 23.39 3.61 6.11
N PRO A 241 23.81 3.09 7.29
CA PRO A 241 23.85 1.65 7.53
C PRO A 241 22.49 0.99 7.27
N THR A 242 22.49 -0.18 6.64
CA THR A 242 21.26 -0.94 6.37
C THR A 242 20.68 -1.61 7.61
N ARG A 243 21.43 -1.66 8.71
CA ARG A 243 21.00 -2.23 9.98
C ARG A 243 20.13 -1.25 10.75
N THR A 244 18.95 -1.71 11.17
CA THR A 244 18.10 -0.93 12.08
C THR A 244 18.82 -0.68 13.42
N PRO A 245 18.87 0.57 13.92
CA PRO A 245 19.55 0.88 15.17
C PRO A 245 18.75 0.38 16.38
N ALA A 246 19.42 -0.31 17.30
CA ALA A 246 18.86 -0.65 18.61
C ALA A 246 18.98 0.56 19.56
N GLY A 247 18.04 0.71 20.50
CA GLY A 247 18.03 1.83 21.43
C GLY A 247 16.63 2.26 21.87
N LYS A 248 16.58 3.43 22.50
CA LYS A 248 15.34 4.09 22.90
C LYS A 248 15.08 5.25 21.94
N PHE A 249 13.87 5.32 21.43
CA PHE A 249 13.43 6.31 20.46
C PHE A 249 12.02 6.79 20.80
N ASN A 250 11.54 7.76 20.05
CA ASN A 250 10.15 8.19 20.04
C ASN A 250 9.72 8.34 18.58
N VAL A 251 8.43 8.13 18.31
CA VAL A 251 7.86 8.52 17.02
C VAL A 251 8.11 10.02 16.81
N SER A 252 8.72 10.38 15.69
CA SER A 252 9.09 11.75 15.37
C SER A 252 8.17 12.38 14.35
N VAL A 253 7.94 11.68 13.23
CA VAL A 253 7.22 12.20 12.07
C VAL A 253 6.30 11.14 11.49
N LYS A 254 5.06 11.49 11.14
CA LYS A 254 4.10 10.59 10.50
C LYS A 254 3.69 11.13 9.13
N MET A 255 3.75 10.28 8.10
CA MET A 255 3.33 10.58 6.73
C MET A 255 2.50 9.42 6.15
N PRO A 256 1.24 9.64 5.72
CA PRO A 256 0.39 8.56 5.20
C PRO A 256 0.87 8.04 3.83
N SER A 257 1.56 8.89 3.06
CA SER A 257 2.12 8.63 1.75
C SER A 257 3.51 9.25 1.70
N LYS A 258 4.55 8.45 1.46
CA LYS A 258 5.93 8.92 1.31
C LYS A 258 6.53 8.41 0.01
N HIS A 259 7.26 9.24 -0.71
CA HIS A 259 8.16 8.77 -1.75
C HIS A 259 9.52 8.45 -1.11
N MET A 260 9.94 7.18 -1.17
CA MET A 260 11.26 6.73 -0.73
C MET A 260 12.07 6.26 -1.94
N GLY A 261 13.32 6.69 -2.07
CA GLY A 261 14.10 6.35 -3.25
C GLY A 261 15.25 7.33 -3.47
N ASP A 262 15.83 7.28 -4.66
CA ASP A 262 16.83 8.23 -5.09
C ASP A 262 16.21 9.59 -5.46
N GLY A 263 14.88 9.67 -5.60
CA GLY A 263 14.16 10.90 -5.86
C GLY A 263 14.29 11.35 -7.30
N ASN A 264 14.28 10.43 -8.25
CA ASN A 264 14.31 10.72 -9.68
C ASN A 264 12.94 10.53 -10.34
N LEU A 265 12.73 11.24 -11.44
CA LEU A 265 11.66 10.92 -12.39
C LEU A 265 12.10 9.70 -13.20
N ALA A 266 11.50 8.53 -12.93
CA ALA A 266 11.86 7.29 -13.60
C ALA A 266 10.62 6.54 -14.07
N ALA A 267 10.63 6.16 -15.35
CA ALA A 267 9.70 5.17 -15.90
C ALA A 267 10.28 3.74 -15.88
N ASP A 268 11.57 3.62 -15.57
CA ASP A 268 12.22 2.34 -15.39
C ASP A 268 11.70 1.66 -14.11
N ILE A 269 11.07 0.50 -14.28
CA ILE A 269 10.52 -0.28 -13.18
C ILE A 269 11.61 -0.85 -12.28
N GLU A 270 12.86 -0.91 -12.74
CA GLU A 270 14.03 -1.37 -11.98
C GLU A 270 14.68 -0.25 -11.15
N ALA A 271 14.31 1.02 -11.38
CA ALA A 271 14.80 2.14 -10.59
C ALA A 271 14.35 2.02 -9.13
N TYR A 272 15.20 2.48 -8.20
CA TYR A 272 14.88 2.52 -6.77
C TYR A 272 14.03 3.75 -6.45
N GLU A 273 12.81 3.78 -6.99
CA GLU A 273 11.81 4.83 -6.75
C GLU A 273 10.53 4.18 -6.21
N LEU A 274 10.33 4.28 -4.90
CA LEU A 274 9.17 3.74 -4.18
C LEU A 274 8.19 4.88 -3.91
N ALA A 275 7.38 5.22 -4.91
CA ALA A 275 6.31 6.20 -4.76
C ALA A 275 5.16 5.65 -3.90
N GLY A 276 4.61 6.49 -3.02
CA GLY A 276 3.42 6.17 -2.22
C GLY A 276 3.63 5.06 -1.18
N VAL A 277 4.82 4.99 -0.56
CA VAL A 277 5.08 4.11 0.59
C VAL A 277 4.06 4.44 1.69
N PRO A 278 3.20 3.48 2.05
CA PRO A 278 2.02 3.79 2.84
C PRO A 278 2.32 3.78 4.35
N TRP A 279 1.64 4.67 5.08
CA TRP A 279 1.58 4.66 6.56
C TRP A 279 2.95 4.74 7.24
N THR A 280 3.76 5.71 6.82
CA THR A 280 5.14 5.88 7.29
C THR A 280 5.20 6.60 8.65
N VAL A 281 5.96 6.04 9.58
CA VAL A 281 6.16 6.54 10.95
C VAL A 281 7.67 6.56 11.25
N PHE A 282 8.28 7.73 11.18
CA PHE A 282 9.71 7.94 11.47
C PHE A 282 9.99 7.92 12.96
N PHE A 283 11.19 7.45 13.34
CA PHE A 283 11.64 7.42 14.74
C PHE A 283 13.11 7.84 14.93
N THR A 284 13.81 8.20 13.85
CA THR A 284 15.18 8.73 13.91
C THR A 284 15.35 9.93 12.98
N PRO A 285 16.29 10.85 13.26
CA PRO A 285 16.66 11.92 12.34
C PRO A 285 17.27 11.41 11.02
N GLN A 286 17.84 10.21 11.00
CA GLN A 286 18.46 9.61 9.82
C GLN A 286 17.45 9.01 8.83
N GLY A 287 16.15 9.04 9.15
CA GLY A 287 15.10 8.56 8.26
C GLY A 287 14.65 7.11 8.47
N HIS A 288 15.10 6.43 9.53
CA HIS A 288 14.52 5.13 9.89
C HIS A 288 13.04 5.29 10.28
N ALA A 289 12.19 4.45 9.69
CA ALA A 289 10.75 4.49 9.87
C ALA A 289 10.13 3.09 9.95
N PHE A 290 8.96 3.00 10.56
CA PHE A 290 8.01 1.91 10.34
C PHE A 290 7.14 2.28 9.14
N HIS A 291 6.88 1.35 8.23
CA HIS A 291 5.96 1.62 7.11
C HIS A 291 5.40 0.34 6.49
N GLY A 292 4.30 0.48 5.75
CA GLY A 292 3.75 -0.59 4.95
C GLY A 292 4.67 -0.93 3.77
N THR A 293 4.74 -2.21 3.41
CA THR A 293 5.65 -2.73 2.40
C THR A 293 4.90 -3.54 1.33
N TYR A 294 4.87 -3.04 0.10
CA TYR A 294 4.18 -3.67 -1.04
C TYR A 294 5.13 -4.49 -1.94
N TRP A 295 6.42 -4.56 -1.62
CA TRP A 295 7.45 -5.20 -2.46
C TRP A 295 7.98 -6.52 -1.90
N HIS A 296 7.48 -7.03 -0.77
CA HIS A 296 7.82 -8.35 -0.26
C HIS A 296 6.83 -8.85 0.81
N ASP A 297 6.82 -10.16 1.05
CA ASP A 297 6.09 -10.79 2.16
C ASP A 297 7.04 -11.69 3.00
N ASN A 298 8.16 -11.09 3.45
CA ASN A 298 9.23 -11.76 4.17
C ASN A 298 9.32 -11.39 5.66
N PHE A 299 8.16 -11.13 6.28
CA PHE A 299 8.09 -10.78 7.70
C PHE A 299 8.56 -11.95 8.58
N GLY A 300 9.38 -11.66 9.58
CA GLY A 300 10.15 -12.62 10.37
C GLY A 300 11.62 -12.70 9.97
N VAL A 301 12.03 -12.03 8.88
CA VAL A 301 13.40 -12.04 8.35
C VAL A 301 13.84 -10.61 8.02
N PRO A 302 15.05 -10.17 8.45
CA PRO A 302 15.58 -8.86 8.06
C PRO A 302 15.71 -8.72 6.54
N MET A 303 15.15 -7.66 5.97
CA MET A 303 15.05 -7.48 4.51
C MET A 303 15.10 -6.02 4.04
N SER A 304 14.89 -5.04 4.91
CA SER A 304 14.90 -3.63 4.53
C SER A 304 16.33 -3.07 4.48
N SER A 305 16.45 -1.80 4.08
CA SER A 305 17.69 -1.01 4.13
C SER A 305 17.80 -0.14 5.40
N GLY A 306 17.10 -0.51 6.48
CA GLY A 306 17.18 0.16 7.78
C GLY A 306 15.82 0.37 8.45
N CYS A 307 14.77 0.57 7.65
CA CYS A 307 13.39 0.71 8.12
C CYS A 307 12.85 -0.58 8.76
N ILE A 308 11.73 -0.47 9.45
CA ILE A 308 10.96 -1.60 9.98
C ILE A 308 9.76 -1.82 9.06
N ASN A 309 9.87 -2.81 8.18
CA ASN A 309 8.84 -3.12 7.20
C ASN A 309 7.70 -3.91 7.88
N MET A 310 6.46 -3.49 7.61
CA MET A 310 5.22 -4.10 8.11
C MET A 310 4.28 -4.43 6.95
N ARG A 311 3.27 -5.30 7.18
CA ARG A 311 2.17 -5.43 6.21
C ARG A 311 1.39 -4.12 6.17
N ASN A 312 0.83 -3.76 5.03
CA ASN A 312 0.20 -2.44 4.86
C ASN A 312 -0.94 -2.18 5.85
N HIS A 313 -1.80 -3.17 6.11
CA HIS A 313 -2.89 -3.04 7.09
C HIS A 313 -2.37 -2.90 8.53
N GLU A 314 -1.26 -3.56 8.87
CA GLU A 314 -0.60 -3.47 10.18
C GLU A 314 0.08 -2.10 10.36
N ALA A 315 0.72 -1.60 9.29
CA ALA A 315 1.30 -0.26 9.26
C ALA A 315 0.22 0.81 9.40
N LYS A 316 -0.94 0.64 8.74
CA LYS A 316 -2.11 1.54 8.88
C LYS A 316 -2.63 1.53 10.31
N TRP A 317 -2.76 0.36 10.92
CA TRP A 317 -3.13 0.24 12.33
C TRP A 317 -2.14 1.00 13.22
N PHE A 318 -0.83 0.75 13.05
CA PHE A 318 0.21 1.40 13.84
C PHE A 318 0.21 2.92 13.65
N PHE A 319 0.10 3.38 12.41
CA PHE A 319 -0.01 4.80 12.07
C PHE A 319 -1.20 5.46 12.75
N ARG A 320 -2.36 4.81 12.84
CA ARG A 320 -3.53 5.37 13.52
C ARG A 320 -3.39 5.35 15.04
N TRP A 321 -2.70 4.36 15.57
CA TRP A 321 -2.56 4.12 17.01
C TRP A 321 -1.47 4.96 17.69
N CYS A 322 -0.35 5.20 17.02
CA CYS A 322 0.78 5.90 17.59
C CYS A 322 0.61 7.43 17.57
N LEU A 323 1.24 8.09 18.55
CA LEU A 323 1.29 9.55 18.65
C LEU A 323 2.51 10.09 17.87
N PRO A 324 2.49 11.35 17.38
CA PRO A 324 1.38 12.30 17.45
C PRO A 324 0.15 11.83 16.65
N SER A 325 -1.05 12.26 17.04
CA SER A 325 -2.25 11.99 16.25
C SER A 325 -2.09 12.56 14.84
N ALA A 326 -2.63 11.83 13.87
CA ALA A 326 -2.57 12.18 12.45
C ALA A 326 -3.89 11.79 11.78
N GLY A 327 -5.00 12.34 12.30
CA GLY A 327 -6.33 12.18 11.74
C GLY A 327 -6.52 12.98 10.44
N ALA A 328 -7.61 12.73 9.72
CA ALA A 328 -7.91 13.34 8.42
C ALA A 328 -7.80 14.88 8.41
N ASP A 329 -8.32 15.53 9.45
CA ASP A 329 -8.30 16.99 9.57
C ASP A 329 -6.90 17.55 9.86
N GLU A 330 -5.99 16.69 10.31
CA GLU A 330 -4.63 17.08 10.69
C GLU A 330 -3.68 16.93 9.51
N ILE A 331 -3.82 15.90 8.68
CA ILE A 331 -2.92 15.62 7.55
C ILE A 331 -3.54 16.07 6.22
N HIS A 332 -2.82 16.88 5.46
CA HIS A 332 -3.20 17.27 4.10
C HIS A 332 -1.95 17.54 3.24
N PRO A 333 -2.03 17.64 1.90
CA PRO A 333 -0.89 17.84 1.02
C PRO A 333 -0.01 19.06 1.34
N GLY A 334 -0.55 20.06 2.05
CA GLY A 334 0.21 21.25 2.51
C GLY A 334 0.85 21.09 3.88
N THR A 335 0.38 20.14 4.70
CA THR A 335 1.01 19.72 5.97
C THR A 335 1.14 18.20 5.94
N LEU A 336 2.09 17.76 5.12
CA LEU A 336 2.31 16.35 4.75
C LEU A 336 2.66 15.47 5.94
N ASP A 337 3.09 16.09 7.03
CA ASP A 337 3.69 15.44 8.16
C ASP A 337 3.21 15.96 9.52
N LYS A 338 3.22 15.06 10.52
CA LYS A 338 2.97 15.40 11.93
C LYS A 338 4.22 15.16 12.75
N LYS A 339 4.73 16.22 13.39
CA LYS A 339 5.97 16.21 14.18
C LYS A 339 5.67 16.21 15.68
N GLY A 340 6.46 15.47 16.46
CA GLY A 340 6.39 15.51 17.93
C GLY A 340 7.37 14.55 18.59
N TYR A 341 7.42 14.55 19.93
CA TYR A 341 7.97 13.44 20.70
C TYR A 341 6.80 12.50 21.01
N GLY A 342 6.50 11.64 20.04
CA GLY A 342 5.37 10.72 20.08
C GLY A 342 5.67 9.46 20.88
N THR A 343 4.88 8.42 20.62
CA THR A 343 4.93 7.15 21.36
C THR A 343 6.37 6.63 21.56
N PRO A 344 6.79 6.33 22.79
CA PRO A 344 8.07 5.71 23.11
C PRO A 344 8.28 4.38 22.39
N ILE A 345 9.48 4.16 21.88
CA ILE A 345 9.89 2.94 21.18
C ILE A 345 11.17 2.40 21.82
N LEU A 346 11.16 1.12 22.19
CA LEU A 346 12.33 0.38 22.62
C LEU A 346 12.67 -0.67 21.56
N ILE A 347 13.88 -0.60 21.01
CA ILE A 347 14.40 -1.57 20.03
C ILE A 347 15.56 -2.34 20.67
N THR A 348 15.45 -3.66 20.75
CA THR A 348 16.47 -4.56 21.30
C THR A 348 17.06 -5.47 20.22
N ASN A 349 18.28 -5.93 20.43
CA ASN A 349 18.95 -6.86 19.52
C ASN A 349 18.47 -8.29 19.69
#